data_AF-A0A6L8PGA5-F1
#
_entry.id   AF-A0A6L8PGA5-F1
#
_cell.length_a   1.000
_cell.length_b   1.000
_cell.length_c   1.000
_cell.angle_alpha   90.00
_cell.angle_beta   90.00
_cell.angle_gamma   90.00
#
_symmetry.space_group_name_H-M   'P 1'
#
loop_
_entity.id
_entity.type
_entity.pdbx_description
1 polymer ?
#
loop_
_entity_poly.entity_id
_entity_poly.type
_entity_poly.pdbx_seq_one_letter_code
_entity_poly.pdbx_strand_id
1 'polypeptide(L)'
;MKQLTKIKYDAKQIAEMLGISLQRFRNKKEHYINILKQDYYVTIEIGSRNKEFFILEPKENGVTVLKDVAPKTNELKRNDLKNIELILKAVLIDNVLPMPEEISKSIGKSEATVKRHIKKMRDNDILLEPDEEIVQTVNKYTGEIFERIRKQYSYIYYDNLSSGERIVVDLPTIHGAYGEFYNEKIQELMHKHKHRYNHKIANNVAYFYTWEQMNKSFDLRKGRRAEKWIISNEYRKWIIEKYGR
;
A
#
# COMPACT_ATOMS: atom_id res chain seq x y z
N MET A 1 13.90 10.75 -26.15
CA MET A 1 13.54 11.90 -25.30
C MET A 1 12.15 12.37 -25.67
N LYS A 2 11.14 12.20 -24.81
CA LYS A 2 9.81 12.78 -25.04
C LYS A 2 9.95 14.30 -24.85
N GLN A 3 9.59 15.10 -25.86
CA GLN A 3 9.44 16.54 -25.71
C GLN A 3 8.41 16.79 -24.60
N LEU A 4 8.87 17.22 -23.43
CA LEU A 4 8.00 17.75 -22.38
C LEU A 4 7.44 19.07 -22.92
N THR A 5 6.17 19.06 -23.32
CA THR A 5 5.49 20.21 -23.88
C THR A 5 5.55 21.36 -22.89
N LYS A 6 6.27 22.44 -23.22
CA LYS A 6 6.29 23.67 -22.43
C LYS A 6 4.93 24.36 -22.58
N ILE A 7 4.06 24.25 -21.58
CA ILE A 7 2.76 24.90 -21.62
C ILE A 7 2.87 26.26 -20.91
N LYS A 8 2.47 27.31 -21.62
CA LYS A 8 2.49 28.70 -21.16
C LYS A 8 1.09 29.08 -20.67
N TYR A 9 1.01 29.53 -19.43
CA TYR A 9 -0.23 29.91 -18.77
C TYR A 9 -0.23 31.39 -18.39
N ASP A 10 -1.37 32.05 -18.46
CA ASP A 10 -1.54 33.35 -17.82
C ASP A 10 -2.06 33.22 -16.37
N ALA A 11 -2.08 34.34 -15.63
CA ALA A 11 -2.49 34.34 -14.22
C ALA A 11 -3.92 33.82 -14.00
N LYS A 12 -4.83 33.96 -14.98
CA LYS A 12 -6.20 33.45 -14.88
C LYS A 12 -6.20 31.93 -14.98
N GLN A 13 -5.47 31.38 -15.95
CA GLN A 13 -5.33 29.94 -16.12
C GLN A 13 -4.62 29.28 -14.92
N ILE A 14 -3.61 29.93 -14.34
CA ILE A 14 -2.97 29.45 -13.10
C ILE A 14 -3.96 29.42 -11.93
N ALA A 15 -4.78 30.47 -11.78
CA ALA A 15 -5.77 30.54 -10.70
C ALA A 15 -6.84 29.45 -10.85
N GLU A 16 -7.33 29.22 -12.07
CA GLU A 16 -8.26 28.13 -12.40
C GLU A 16 -7.65 26.75 -12.09
N MET A 17 -6.40 26.51 -12.51
CA MET A 17 -5.69 25.26 -12.22
C MET A 17 -5.49 25.02 -10.71
N LEU A 18 -5.37 26.08 -9.91
CA LEU A 18 -5.24 26.01 -8.46
C LEU A 18 -6.59 25.99 -7.72
N GLY A 19 -7.73 26.09 -8.43
CA GLY A 19 -9.06 26.14 -7.83
C GLY A 19 -9.30 27.38 -6.97
N ILE A 20 -8.70 28.52 -7.32
CA ILE A 20 -8.80 29.79 -6.57
C ILE A 20 -9.21 30.95 -7.47
N SER A 21 -9.71 32.04 -6.88
CA SER A 21 -9.99 33.25 -7.65
C SER A 21 -8.69 33.94 -8.09
N LEU A 22 -8.75 34.62 -9.24
CA LEU A 22 -7.63 35.41 -9.77
C LEU A 22 -7.13 36.47 -8.77
N GLN A 23 -8.05 37.12 -8.06
CA GLN A 23 -7.71 38.11 -7.04
C GLN A 23 -6.91 37.48 -5.89
N ARG A 24 -7.31 36.28 -5.45
CA ARG A 24 -6.61 35.54 -4.39
C ARG A 24 -5.21 35.10 -4.84
N PHE A 25 -5.07 34.66 -6.09
CA PHE A 25 -3.77 34.34 -6.68
C PHE A 25 -2.84 35.56 -6.67
N ARG A 26 -3.32 36.73 -7.14
CA ARG A 26 -2.55 37.98 -7.17
C ARG A 26 -2.10 38.42 -5.78
N ASN A 27 -3.00 38.41 -4.80
CA ASN A 27 -2.70 38.85 -3.43
C ASN A 27 -1.67 37.96 -2.72
N LYS A 28 -1.61 36.67 -3.05
CA LYS A 28 -0.72 35.69 -2.42
C LYS A 28 0.16 34.98 -3.45
N LYS A 29 0.64 35.71 -4.44
CA LYS A 29 1.34 35.16 -5.61
C LYS A 29 2.51 34.27 -5.22
N GLU A 30 3.43 34.76 -4.39
CA GLU A 30 4.62 33.97 -3.98
C GLU A 30 4.25 32.66 -3.30
N HIS A 31 3.24 32.66 -2.43
CA HIS A 31 2.75 31.45 -1.77
C HIS A 31 2.28 30.41 -2.80
N TYR A 32 1.47 30.82 -3.78
CA TYR A 32 0.96 29.91 -4.81
C TYR A 32 2.03 29.47 -5.80
N ILE A 33 2.99 30.34 -6.14
CA ILE A 33 4.17 29.95 -6.92
C ILE A 33 5.01 28.92 -6.18
N ASN A 34 5.19 29.06 -4.87
CA ASN A 34 5.91 28.06 -4.06
C ASN A 34 5.17 26.73 -4.02
N ILE A 35 3.84 26.72 -4.02
CA ILE A 35 3.05 25.49 -4.19
C ILE A 35 3.30 24.86 -5.56
N LEU A 36 3.26 25.63 -6.64
CA LEU A 36 3.53 25.12 -8.01
C LEU A 36 4.95 24.56 -8.15
N LYS A 37 5.94 25.22 -7.55
CA LYS A 37 7.34 24.78 -7.54
C LYS A 37 7.55 23.41 -6.88
N GLN A 38 6.59 22.89 -6.11
CA GLN A 38 6.68 21.54 -5.57
C GLN A 38 6.57 20.46 -6.66
N ASP A 39 5.90 20.75 -7.77
CA ASP A 39 5.57 19.77 -8.80
C ASP A 39 6.11 20.17 -10.18
N TYR A 40 6.41 21.46 -10.39
CA TYR A 40 6.87 22.03 -11.65
C TYR A 40 8.19 22.80 -11.45
N TYR A 41 9.02 22.84 -12.48
CA TYR A 41 9.90 23.98 -12.68
C TYR A 41 9.04 25.14 -13.18
N VAL A 42 9.06 26.25 -12.44
CA VAL A 42 8.22 27.42 -12.73
C VAL A 42 9.12 28.52 -13.25
N THR A 43 8.93 28.90 -14.51
CA THR A 43 9.57 30.06 -15.13
C THR A 43 8.53 31.14 -15.33
N ILE A 44 8.86 32.39 -14.97
CA ILE A 44 7.98 33.55 -15.17
C ILE A 44 8.55 34.40 -16.30
N GLU A 45 7.78 34.55 -17.37
CA GLU A 45 8.11 35.44 -18.47
C GLU A 45 7.24 36.70 -18.40
N ILE A 46 7.86 37.87 -18.62
CA ILE A 46 7.15 39.13 -18.72
C ILE A 46 6.98 39.47 -20.20
N GLY A 47 5.74 39.44 -20.69
CA GLY A 47 5.40 39.83 -22.06
C GLY A 47 5.04 41.31 -22.18
N SER A 48 4.55 41.69 -23.37
CA SER A 48 4.11 43.05 -23.67
C SER A 48 3.11 43.58 -22.64
N ARG A 49 3.23 44.85 -22.26
CA ARG A 49 2.40 45.54 -21.25
C ARG A 49 2.53 44.96 -19.83
N ASN A 50 3.72 44.47 -19.47
CA ASN A 50 3.99 43.84 -18.16
C ASN A 50 3.07 42.66 -17.83
N LYS A 51 2.53 41.98 -18.84
CA LYS A 51 1.70 40.80 -18.63
C LYS A 51 2.59 39.60 -18.31
N GLU A 52 2.38 39.01 -17.14
CA GLU A 52 3.14 37.84 -16.70
C GLU A 52 2.55 36.55 -17.28
N PHE A 53 3.45 35.67 -17.71
CA PHE A 53 3.16 34.33 -18.14
C PHE A 53 3.98 33.32 -17.33
N PHE A 54 3.35 32.22 -16.96
CA PHE A 54 3.92 31.16 -16.14
C PHE A 54 4.12 29.94 -17.02
N ILE A 55 5.37 29.55 -17.22
CA ILE A 55 5.74 28.32 -17.91
C ILE A 55 5.95 27.25 -16.86
N LEU A 56 5.17 26.19 -16.96
CA LEU A 56 5.23 25.05 -16.04
C LEU A 56 5.82 23.86 -16.76
N GLU A 57 7.04 23.48 -16.38
CA GLU A 57 7.66 22.24 -16.84
C GLU A 57 7.50 21.20 -15.73
N PRO A 58 6.79 20.07 -15.95
CA PRO A 58 6.62 19.05 -14.92
C PRO A 58 7.97 18.54 -14.45
N LYS A 59 8.18 18.50 -13.13
CA LYS A 59 9.25 17.67 -12.58
C LYS A 59 8.80 16.23 -12.81
N GLU A 60 9.60 15.40 -13.50
CA GLU A 60 9.20 14.03 -13.87
C GLU A 60 8.68 13.19 -12.67
N ASN A 61 9.12 13.51 -11.45
CA ASN A 61 8.68 12.88 -10.20
C ASN A 61 7.79 13.77 -9.29
N GLY A 62 7.52 15.03 -9.67
CA GLY A 62 6.89 16.02 -8.81
C GLY A 62 5.36 15.93 -8.76
N VAL A 63 4.73 15.65 -9.91
CA VAL A 63 3.27 15.55 -10.04
C VAL A 63 2.82 14.15 -9.62
N THR A 64 2.04 14.07 -8.55
CA THR A 64 1.41 12.80 -8.15
C THR A 64 0.41 12.34 -9.21
N VAL A 65 0.39 11.05 -9.56
CA VAL A 65 -0.67 10.49 -10.42
C VAL A 65 -2.02 10.44 -9.73
N LEU A 66 -2.03 10.58 -8.41
CA LEU A 66 -3.24 10.61 -7.61
C LEU A 66 -3.84 12.03 -7.50
N LYS A 67 -3.39 12.99 -8.33
CA LYS A 67 -3.77 14.41 -8.22
C LYS A 67 -5.26 14.70 -8.41
N ASP A 68 -5.96 13.86 -9.15
CA ASP A 68 -7.38 14.02 -9.50
C ASP A 68 -8.28 13.06 -8.69
N VAL A 69 -7.71 12.39 -7.67
CA VAL A 69 -8.48 11.53 -6.77
C VAL A 69 -9.49 12.37 -6.01
N ALA A 70 -10.77 12.12 -6.24
CA ALA A 70 -11.85 12.61 -5.40
C ALA A 70 -11.85 11.76 -4.11
N PRO A 71 -11.40 12.31 -2.96
CA PRO A 71 -11.37 11.56 -1.72
C PRO A 71 -12.79 11.19 -1.30
N LYS A 72 -13.02 9.96 -0.82
CA LYS A 72 -14.33 9.61 -0.24
C LYS A 72 -14.58 10.35 1.08
N THR A 73 -13.51 10.72 1.79
CA THR A 73 -13.55 11.55 2.99
C THR A 73 -12.77 12.84 2.76
N ASN A 74 -13.17 13.97 3.35
CA ASN A 74 -12.55 15.30 3.17
C ASN A 74 -11.06 15.43 3.63
N GLU A 75 -10.31 14.33 3.75
CA GLU A 75 -9.05 14.25 4.51
C GLU A 75 -7.77 13.96 3.71
N LEU A 76 -7.85 13.71 2.40
CA LEU A 76 -6.65 13.53 1.56
C LEU A 76 -6.16 14.87 1.00
N LYS A 77 -5.13 15.43 1.63
CA LYS A 77 -4.43 16.61 1.10
C LYS A 77 -3.44 16.18 0.03
N ARG A 78 -3.02 17.11 -0.83
CA ARG A 78 -2.01 16.86 -1.88
C ARG A 78 -0.72 16.19 -1.36
N ASN A 79 -0.25 16.57 -0.17
CA ASN A 79 0.92 15.95 0.43
C ASN A 79 0.66 14.50 0.88
N ASP A 80 -0.56 14.17 1.31
CA ASP A 80 -0.94 12.80 1.63
C ASP A 80 -0.89 11.93 0.37
N LEU A 81 -1.44 12.44 -0.74
CA LEU A 81 -1.43 11.75 -2.05
C LEU A 81 0.00 11.45 -2.52
N LYS A 82 0.93 12.41 -2.39
CA LYS A 82 2.35 12.18 -2.70
C LYS A 82 2.98 11.06 -1.86
N ASN A 83 2.68 10.99 -0.57
CA ASN A 83 3.21 9.94 0.29
C ASN A 83 2.55 8.57 0.01
N ILE A 84 1.24 8.55 -0.25
CA ILE A 84 0.51 7.34 -0.64
C ILE A 84 1.05 6.78 -1.95
N GLU A 85 1.34 7.64 -2.93
CA GLU A 85 1.98 7.21 -4.19
C GLU A 85 3.34 6.56 -3.97
N LEU A 86 4.20 7.13 -3.12
CA LEU A 86 5.48 6.52 -2.78
C LEU A 86 5.31 5.14 -2.11
N ILE A 87 4.34 5.04 -1.19
CA ILE A 87 4.02 3.78 -0.50
C ILE A 87 3.52 2.73 -1.51
N LEU A 88 2.60 3.10 -2.41
CA LEU A 88 2.07 2.21 -3.43
C LEU A 88 3.15 1.79 -4.43
N LYS A 89 4.03 2.70 -4.86
CA LYS A 89 5.18 2.37 -5.72
C LYS A 89 6.09 1.34 -5.05
N ALA A 90 6.42 1.55 -3.77
CA ALA A 90 7.28 0.64 -3.03
C ALA A 90 6.74 -0.80 -3.05
N VAL A 91 5.43 -0.96 -2.81
CA VAL A 91 4.79 -2.29 -2.75
C VAL A 91 4.52 -2.89 -4.14
N LEU A 92 4.04 -2.08 -5.10
CA LEU A 92 3.58 -2.57 -6.40
C LEU A 92 4.69 -2.71 -7.44
N ILE A 93 5.76 -1.89 -7.34
CA ILE A 93 6.80 -1.77 -8.37
C ILE A 93 8.13 -2.23 -7.81
N ASP A 94 8.52 -1.71 -6.65
CA ASP A 94 9.82 -2.02 -6.05
C ASP A 94 9.80 -3.36 -5.27
N ASN A 95 8.66 -4.07 -5.26
CA ASN A 95 8.43 -5.35 -4.59
C ASN A 95 8.80 -5.36 -3.10
N VAL A 96 8.66 -4.22 -2.44
CA VAL A 96 8.88 -4.10 -0.99
C VAL A 96 7.77 -4.82 -0.25
N LEU A 97 8.15 -5.58 0.78
CA LEU A 97 7.18 -6.27 1.64
C LEU A 97 6.16 -5.27 2.20
N PRO A 98 4.86 -5.61 2.24
CA PRO A 98 3.76 -4.72 2.65
C PRO A 98 3.70 -4.51 4.17
N MET A 99 4.84 -4.11 4.76
CA MET A 99 5.06 -3.89 6.19
C MET A 99 5.55 -2.46 6.41
N PRO A 100 4.99 -1.72 7.38
CA PRO A 100 5.35 -0.32 7.59
C PRO A 100 6.86 -0.07 7.75
N GLU A 101 7.56 -0.98 8.43
CA GLU A 101 9.00 -0.84 8.66
C GLU A 101 9.84 -1.07 7.39
N GLU A 102 9.42 -1.95 6.48
CA GLU A 102 10.14 -2.19 5.21
C GLU A 102 9.87 -1.05 4.23
N ILE A 103 8.62 -0.61 4.14
CA ILE A 103 8.24 0.54 3.32
C ILE A 103 8.97 1.79 3.83
N SER A 104 9.03 2.01 5.15
CA SER A 104 9.72 3.12 5.80
C SER A 104 11.19 3.23 5.37
N LYS A 105 11.92 2.11 5.40
CA LYS A 105 13.32 2.02 4.94
C LYS A 105 13.43 2.37 3.45
N SER A 106 12.56 1.80 2.62
CA SER A 106 12.60 2.00 1.17
C SER A 106 12.33 3.45 0.74
N ILE A 107 11.33 4.11 1.33
CA ILE A 107 10.92 5.47 0.90
C ILE A 107 11.58 6.60 1.71
N GLY A 108 12.47 6.27 2.66
CA GLY A 108 13.16 7.26 3.50
C GLY A 108 12.22 8.09 4.38
N LYS A 109 11.14 7.49 4.90
CA LYS A 109 10.17 8.13 5.81
C LYS A 109 10.11 7.38 7.14
N SER A 110 9.62 8.02 8.20
CA SER A 110 9.42 7.33 9.47
C SER A 110 8.30 6.30 9.41
N GLU A 111 8.42 5.20 10.14
CA GLU A 111 7.41 4.14 10.22
C GLU A 111 6.05 4.70 10.68
N ALA A 112 6.04 5.63 11.64
CA ALA A 112 4.82 6.32 12.10
C ALA A 112 4.14 7.09 10.95
N THR A 113 4.93 7.73 10.08
CA THR A 113 4.40 8.41 8.89
C THR A 113 3.77 7.40 7.93
N VAL A 114 4.43 6.26 7.68
CA VAL A 114 3.90 5.21 6.81
C VAL A 114 2.59 4.64 7.38
N LYS A 115 2.56 4.27 8.66
CA LYS A 115 1.35 3.79 9.36
C LYS A 115 0.17 4.74 9.24
N ARG A 116 0.42 6.05 9.40
CA ARG A 116 -0.62 7.08 9.25
C ARG A 116 -1.22 7.09 7.84
N HIS A 117 -0.40 6.98 6.80
CA HIS A 117 -0.90 6.99 5.42
C HIS A 117 -1.56 5.67 5.04
N ILE A 118 -1.07 4.52 5.53
CA ILE A 118 -1.77 3.23 5.37
C ILE A 118 -3.18 3.31 5.96
N LYS A 119 -3.34 3.93 7.14
CA LYS A 119 -4.67 4.17 7.71
C LYS A 119 -5.54 5.01 6.76
N LYS A 120 -5.05 6.14 6.29
CA LYS A 120 -5.76 6.99 5.31
C LYS A 120 -6.14 6.25 4.03
N MET A 121 -5.28 5.33 3.57
CA MET A 121 -5.55 4.49 2.40
C MET A 121 -6.72 3.53 2.63
N ARG A 122 -6.85 2.96 3.84
CA ARG A 122 -8.02 2.15 4.22
C ARG A 122 -9.27 3.01 4.33
N ASP A 123 -9.18 4.16 4.99
CA ASP A 123 -10.31 5.10 5.19
C ASP A 123 -10.84 5.70 3.86
N ASN A 124 -10.12 5.53 2.74
CA ASN A 124 -10.49 6.01 1.41
C ASN A 124 -10.59 4.90 0.35
N ASP A 125 -10.72 3.63 0.76
CA ASP A 125 -10.86 2.47 -0.13
C ASP A 125 -9.73 2.34 -1.19
N ILE A 126 -8.54 2.83 -0.85
CA ILE A 126 -7.32 2.59 -1.64
C ILE A 126 -6.77 1.21 -1.28
N LEU A 127 -6.72 0.91 0.02
CA LEU A 127 -6.49 -0.43 0.55
C LEU A 127 -7.82 -1.02 0.97
N LEU A 128 -8.19 -2.11 0.32
CA LEU A 128 -9.44 -2.81 0.55
C LEU A 128 -9.23 -3.88 1.63
N GLU A 129 -10.27 -4.09 2.44
CA GLU A 129 -10.38 -5.29 3.26
C GLU A 129 -10.64 -6.50 2.34
N PRO A 130 -10.16 -7.70 2.70
CA PRO A 130 -10.48 -8.89 1.93
C PRO A 130 -11.93 -9.29 2.11
N ASP A 131 -12.44 -10.06 1.16
CA ASP A 131 -13.72 -10.71 1.31
C ASP A 131 -13.70 -11.71 2.48
N GLU A 132 -14.86 -11.88 3.11
CA GLU A 132 -15.09 -12.85 4.17
C GLU A 132 -15.94 -14.01 3.66
N GLU A 133 -15.54 -15.24 4.01
CA GLU A 133 -16.28 -16.46 3.69
C GLU A 133 -16.57 -17.26 4.96
N ILE A 134 -17.72 -17.94 5.00
CA ILE A 134 -18.01 -18.94 6.03
C ILE A 134 -17.41 -20.26 5.56
N VAL A 135 -16.47 -20.79 6.33
CA VAL A 135 -15.81 -22.07 6.06
C VAL A 135 -16.26 -23.10 7.08
N GLN A 136 -16.71 -24.24 6.59
CA GLN A 136 -16.97 -25.42 7.41
C GLN A 136 -15.73 -26.32 7.43
N THR A 137 -15.31 -26.74 8.61
CA THR A 137 -14.25 -27.74 8.79
C THR A 137 -14.85 -28.93 9.52
N VAL A 138 -14.75 -30.10 8.89
CA VAL A 138 -15.15 -31.37 9.52
C VAL A 138 -13.96 -31.93 10.30
N ASN A 139 -14.19 -32.30 11.56
CA ASN A 139 -13.20 -33.04 12.34
C ASN A 139 -13.08 -34.46 11.76
N LYS A 140 -11.91 -34.81 11.22
CA LYS A 140 -11.69 -36.11 10.58
C LYS A 140 -11.80 -37.30 11.54
N TYR A 141 -11.71 -37.06 12.85
CA TYR A 141 -11.75 -38.09 13.89
C TYR A 141 -13.12 -38.25 14.54
N THR A 142 -13.93 -37.19 14.61
CA THR A 142 -15.24 -37.21 15.29
C THR A 142 -16.43 -37.01 14.36
N GLY A 143 -16.21 -36.54 13.13
CA GLY A 143 -17.26 -36.17 12.18
C GLY A 143 -17.97 -34.84 12.51
N GLU A 144 -17.61 -34.19 13.63
CA GLU A 144 -18.21 -32.92 14.04
C GLU A 144 -17.88 -31.80 13.05
N ILE A 145 -18.88 -30.97 12.73
CA ILE A 145 -18.74 -29.82 11.82
C ILE A 145 -18.51 -28.56 12.65
N PHE A 146 -17.49 -27.79 12.29
CA PHE A 146 -17.18 -26.52 12.90
C PHE A 146 -17.19 -25.43 11.84
N GLU A 147 -17.93 -24.35 12.09
CA GLU A 147 -17.99 -23.21 11.19
C GLU A 147 -17.10 -22.07 11.68
N ARG A 148 -16.50 -21.33 10.76
CA ARG A 148 -15.78 -20.10 11.07
C ARG A 148 -15.85 -19.11 9.91
N ILE A 149 -15.78 -17.83 10.26
CA ILE A 149 -15.54 -16.76 9.28
C ILE A 149 -14.04 -16.73 8.97
N ARG A 150 -13.69 -16.73 7.68
CA ARG A 150 -12.32 -16.64 7.18
C ARG A 150 -12.21 -15.44 6.24
N LYS A 151 -11.21 -14.61 6.48
CA LYS A 151 -10.79 -13.56 5.54
C LYS A 151 -9.95 -14.15 4.41
N GLN A 152 -10.27 -13.81 3.17
CA GLN A 152 -9.56 -14.28 1.98
C GLN A 152 -8.33 -13.41 1.68
N TYR A 153 -7.27 -13.59 2.46
CA TYR A 153 -5.98 -12.96 2.16
C TYR A 153 -5.10 -13.84 1.27
N SER A 154 -4.37 -13.19 0.35
CA SER A 154 -3.12 -13.74 -0.18
C SER A 154 -1.97 -13.37 0.76
N TYR A 155 -0.95 -14.22 0.84
CA TYR A 155 0.20 -14.01 1.72
C TYR A 155 1.49 -14.01 0.92
N ILE A 156 2.45 -13.18 1.35
CA ILE A 156 3.84 -13.22 0.90
C ILE A 156 4.68 -13.82 2.02
N TYR A 157 5.40 -14.89 1.72
CA TYR A 157 6.26 -15.59 2.67
C TYR A 157 7.68 -15.02 2.62
N TYR A 158 8.31 -14.85 3.79
CA TYR A 158 9.66 -14.31 3.91
C TYR A 158 10.42 -14.95 5.08
N ASP A 159 11.75 -14.92 5.03
CA ASP A 159 12.63 -15.31 6.13
C ASP A 159 13.36 -14.09 6.71
N ASN A 160 13.65 -14.12 8.02
CA ASN A 160 14.45 -13.08 8.68
C ASN A 160 15.88 -13.60 8.88
N LEU A 161 16.84 -13.00 8.16
CA LEU A 161 18.26 -13.36 8.22
C LEU A 161 18.95 -12.81 9.48
N SER A 162 20.17 -13.29 9.76
CA SER A 162 21.01 -12.81 10.87
C SER A 162 21.26 -11.30 10.83
N SER A 163 21.39 -10.76 9.63
CA SER A 163 21.63 -9.34 9.38
C SER A 163 20.44 -8.46 9.75
N GLY A 164 19.27 -9.05 10.03
CA GLY A 164 18.00 -8.33 10.18
C GLY A 164 17.31 -8.02 8.85
N GLU A 165 17.90 -8.43 7.73
CA GLU A 165 17.28 -8.38 6.41
C GLU A 165 16.17 -9.42 6.28
N ARG A 166 15.17 -9.11 5.45
CA ARG A 166 14.06 -10.00 5.13
C ARG A 166 14.09 -10.35 3.66
N ILE A 167 14.12 -11.65 3.37
CA ILE A 167 14.13 -12.17 2.00
C ILE A 167 12.82 -12.87 1.70
N VAL A 168 12.24 -12.56 0.53
CA VAL A 168 11.01 -13.23 0.07
C VAL A 168 11.35 -14.68 -0.29
N VAL A 169 10.57 -15.62 0.24
CA VAL A 169 10.67 -17.07 -0.04
C VAL A 169 9.35 -17.61 -0.60
N ASP A 170 8.52 -16.73 -1.17
CA ASP A 170 7.15 -17.00 -1.58
C ASP A 170 7.06 -17.99 -2.77
N LEU A 171 7.09 -19.28 -2.45
CA LEU A 171 6.99 -20.40 -3.40
C LEU A 171 5.69 -21.18 -3.15
N PRO A 172 5.06 -21.76 -4.20
CA PRO A 172 3.86 -22.58 -4.06
C PRO A 172 4.03 -23.73 -3.05
N THR A 173 5.22 -24.30 -2.97
CA THR A 173 5.58 -25.37 -2.02
C THR A 173 5.50 -24.90 -0.57
N ILE A 174 5.97 -23.68 -0.27
CA ILE A 174 5.92 -23.09 1.08
C ILE A 174 4.45 -22.78 1.45
N HIS A 175 3.65 -22.27 0.52
CA HIS A 175 2.23 -22.03 0.78
C HIS A 175 1.47 -23.34 1.06
N GLY A 176 1.71 -24.38 0.25
CA GLY A 176 1.11 -25.70 0.42
C GLY A 176 1.44 -26.31 1.79
N ALA A 177 2.73 -26.37 2.13
CA ALA A 177 3.19 -26.92 3.40
C ALA A 177 2.64 -26.14 4.62
N TYR A 178 2.53 -24.81 4.53
CA TYR A 178 1.89 -24.03 5.58
C TYR A 178 0.44 -24.48 5.81
N GLY A 179 -0.32 -24.67 4.73
CA GLY A 179 -1.71 -25.14 4.80
C GLY A 179 -1.83 -26.52 5.42
N GLU A 180 -0.93 -27.44 5.06
CA GLU A 180 -0.89 -28.81 5.57
C GLU A 180 -0.61 -28.85 7.08
N PHE A 181 0.49 -28.23 7.54
CA PHE A 181 0.83 -28.21 8.97
C PHE A 181 -0.23 -27.49 9.82
N TYR A 182 -0.81 -26.41 9.28
CA TYR A 182 -1.90 -25.72 9.96
C TYR A 182 -3.13 -26.62 10.10
N ASN A 183 -3.54 -27.29 9.03
CA ASN A 183 -4.70 -28.18 9.05
C ASN A 183 -4.47 -29.38 9.97
N GLU A 184 -3.29 -29.99 9.91
CA GLU A 184 -2.89 -31.08 10.82
C GLU A 184 -3.08 -30.66 12.29
N LYS A 185 -2.53 -29.50 12.67
CA LYS A 185 -2.61 -29.04 14.05
C LYS A 185 -4.03 -28.67 14.47
N ILE A 186 -4.80 -28.07 13.58
CA ILE A 186 -6.20 -27.76 13.85
C ILE A 186 -7.01 -29.04 14.09
N GLN A 187 -6.83 -30.08 13.28
CA GLN A 187 -7.53 -31.36 13.44
C GLN A 187 -7.16 -32.04 14.76
N GLU A 188 -5.89 -32.02 15.15
CA GLU A 188 -5.44 -32.52 16.47
C GLU A 188 -6.15 -31.77 17.62
N LEU A 189 -6.21 -30.43 17.55
CA LEU A 189 -6.83 -29.60 18.58
C LEU A 189 -8.35 -29.78 18.64
N MET A 190 -9.02 -29.93 17.49
CA MET A 190 -10.45 -30.25 17.42
C MET A 190 -10.71 -31.60 18.10
N HIS A 191 -9.91 -32.62 17.80
CA HIS A 191 -10.04 -33.94 18.43
C HIS A 191 -9.79 -33.91 19.94
N LYS A 192 -8.75 -33.20 20.38
CA LYS A 192 -8.39 -33.08 21.80
C LYS A 192 -9.46 -32.36 22.62
N HIS A 193 -10.03 -31.27 22.08
CA HIS A 193 -10.91 -30.39 22.84
C HIS A 193 -12.41 -30.63 22.60
N LYS A 194 -12.79 -31.33 21.52
CA LYS A 194 -14.18 -31.72 21.22
C LYS A 194 -15.14 -30.53 21.36
N HIS A 195 -16.21 -30.67 22.14
CA HIS A 195 -17.20 -29.62 22.46
C HIS A 195 -16.61 -28.36 23.12
N ARG A 196 -15.38 -28.38 23.65
CA ARG A 196 -14.68 -27.22 24.21
C ARG A 196 -13.76 -26.53 23.20
N TYR A 197 -13.75 -26.99 21.95
CA TYR A 197 -12.92 -26.41 20.90
C TYR A 197 -13.28 -24.93 20.68
N ASN A 198 -12.26 -24.08 20.73
CA ASN A 198 -12.37 -22.66 20.42
C ASN A 198 -11.40 -22.33 19.29
N HIS A 199 -11.93 -21.99 18.11
CA HIS A 199 -11.11 -21.73 16.94
C HIS A 199 -10.11 -20.59 17.14
N LYS A 200 -10.50 -19.52 17.86
CA LYS A 200 -9.62 -18.37 18.11
C LYS A 200 -8.39 -18.75 18.93
N ILE A 201 -8.57 -19.57 19.97
CA ILE A 201 -7.45 -20.08 20.78
C ILE A 201 -6.62 -21.08 19.97
N ALA A 202 -7.28 -22.02 19.28
CA ALA A 202 -6.62 -23.03 18.48
C ALA A 202 -5.78 -22.42 17.34
N ASN A 203 -6.24 -21.34 16.72
CA ASN A 203 -5.53 -20.64 15.65
C ASN A 203 -4.15 -20.13 16.11
N ASN A 204 -4.05 -19.58 17.34
CA ASN A 204 -2.76 -19.12 17.87
C ASN A 204 -1.80 -20.30 18.10
N VAL A 205 -2.29 -21.41 18.66
CA VAL A 205 -1.47 -22.62 18.88
C VAL A 205 -1.01 -23.21 17.53
N ALA A 206 -1.94 -23.32 16.58
CA ALA A 206 -1.65 -23.81 15.23
C ALA A 206 -0.65 -22.89 14.51
N TYR A 207 -0.73 -21.57 14.67
CA TYR A 207 0.20 -20.62 14.07
C TYR A 207 1.65 -20.86 14.52
N PHE A 208 1.89 -21.00 15.83
CA PHE A 208 3.25 -21.24 16.34
C PHE A 208 3.80 -22.59 15.90
N TYR A 209 2.99 -23.64 15.99
CA TYR A 209 3.36 -24.97 15.52
C TYR A 209 3.70 -24.96 14.03
N THR A 210 2.85 -24.35 13.19
CA THR A 210 3.03 -24.28 11.75
C THR A 210 4.38 -23.64 11.43
N TRP A 211 4.71 -22.49 12.04
CA TRP A 211 5.99 -21.85 11.77
C TRP A 211 7.20 -22.63 12.28
N GLU A 212 7.06 -23.36 13.39
CA GLU A 212 8.12 -24.27 13.84
C GLU A 212 8.40 -25.36 12.81
N GLN A 213 7.35 -25.98 12.25
CA GLN A 213 7.50 -27.00 11.20
C GLN A 213 8.01 -26.41 9.89
N MET A 214 7.52 -25.23 9.49
CA MET A 214 7.99 -24.52 8.31
C MET A 214 9.48 -24.20 8.39
N ASN A 215 9.95 -23.69 9.53
CA ASN A 215 11.35 -23.37 9.73
C ASN A 215 12.23 -24.62 9.63
N LYS A 216 11.80 -25.73 10.23
CA LYS A 216 12.52 -27.02 10.15
C LYS A 216 12.53 -27.60 8.73
N SER A 217 11.39 -27.58 8.04
CA SER A 217 11.20 -28.27 6.76
C SER A 217 11.88 -27.56 5.59
N PHE A 218 11.99 -26.24 5.65
CA PHE A 218 12.55 -25.40 4.58
C PHE A 218 13.88 -24.73 4.98
N ASP A 219 14.47 -25.15 6.10
CA ASP A 219 15.70 -24.57 6.66
C ASP A 219 15.63 -23.03 6.80
N LEU A 220 14.47 -22.52 7.21
CA LEU A 220 14.26 -21.09 7.43
C LEU A 220 14.70 -20.72 8.84
N ARG A 221 15.38 -19.59 8.99
CA ARG A 221 15.85 -19.13 10.29
C ARG A 221 14.70 -18.70 11.19
N LYS A 222 13.82 -17.85 10.66
CA LYS A 222 12.64 -17.32 11.34
C LYS A 222 11.61 -16.92 10.30
N GLY A 223 11.10 -17.92 9.58
CA GLY A 223 10.05 -17.77 8.59
C GLY A 223 8.81 -17.08 9.15
N ARG A 224 8.25 -16.20 8.32
CA ARG A 224 7.01 -15.46 8.57
C ARG A 224 6.29 -15.20 7.25
N ARG A 225 5.06 -14.67 7.35
CA ARG A 225 4.29 -14.22 6.20
C ARG A 225 3.68 -12.85 6.49
N ALA A 226 3.52 -12.05 5.45
CA ALA A 226 2.78 -10.80 5.47
C ALA A 226 1.55 -10.91 4.56
N GLU A 227 0.47 -10.23 4.91
CA GLU A 227 -0.71 -10.14 4.04
C GLU A 227 -0.38 -9.30 2.81
N LYS A 228 -0.65 -9.84 1.64
CA LYS A 228 -0.59 -9.07 0.39
C LYS A 228 -1.69 -8.04 0.41
N TRP A 229 -1.34 -6.79 0.11
CA TRP A 229 -2.33 -5.72 0.05
C TRP A 229 -3.27 -5.90 -1.14
N ILE A 230 -4.57 -5.74 -0.87
CA ILE A 230 -5.60 -5.64 -1.89
C ILE A 230 -5.76 -4.16 -2.18
N ILE A 231 -5.16 -3.70 -3.28
CA ILE A 231 -5.20 -2.31 -3.69
C ILE A 231 -6.31 -2.15 -4.73
N SER A 232 -7.16 -1.14 -4.57
CA SER A 232 -8.20 -0.83 -5.54
C SER A 232 -7.63 -0.69 -6.95
N ASN A 233 -8.31 -1.30 -7.93
CA ASN A 233 -7.83 -1.46 -9.31
C ASN A 233 -7.47 -0.13 -9.98
N GLU A 234 -8.22 0.93 -9.68
CA GLU A 234 -7.99 2.27 -10.20
C GLU A 234 -6.61 2.80 -9.78
N TYR A 235 -6.33 2.79 -8.48
CA TYR A 235 -5.04 3.25 -7.92
C TYR A 235 -3.88 2.38 -8.38
N ARG A 236 -4.09 1.05 -8.42
CA ARG A 236 -3.09 0.11 -8.93
C ARG A 236 -2.72 0.44 -10.37
N LYS A 237 -3.71 0.67 -11.23
CA LYS A 237 -3.51 1.00 -12.65
C LYS A 237 -2.68 2.29 -12.81
N TRP A 238 -3.04 3.36 -12.10
CA TRP A 238 -2.31 4.63 -12.21
C TRP A 238 -0.83 4.52 -11.80
N ILE A 239 -0.54 3.78 -10.74
CA ILE A 239 0.84 3.58 -10.27
C ILE A 239 1.64 2.77 -11.29
N ILE A 240 1.06 1.69 -11.83
CA ILE A 240 1.71 0.87 -12.86
C ILE A 240 1.93 1.68 -14.15
N GLU A 241 0.96 2.47 -14.60
CA GLU A 241 1.12 3.30 -15.81
C GLU A 241 2.24 4.33 -15.69
N LYS A 242 2.47 4.86 -14.48
CA LYS A 242 3.56 5.81 -14.24
C LYS A 242 4.93 5.14 -14.18
N TYR A 243 5.02 4.01 -13.49
CA TYR A 243 6.30 3.45 -13.04
C TYR A 243 6.66 2.08 -13.63
N GLY A 244 5.73 1.35 -14.22
CA GLY A 244 5.92 -0.03 -14.71
C GLY A 244 6.66 -0.14 -16.04
N ARG A 245 7.71 0.67 -16.25
CA ARG A 245 8.59 0.58 -17.43
C ARG A 245 9.81 -0.28 -17.14
#